data_AF-A0A316W2Q1-F1
#
_entry.id   AF-A0A316W2Q1-F1
#
_cell.length_a   1.000
_cell.length_b   1.000
_cell.length_c   1.000
_cell.angle_alpha   90.00
_cell.angle_beta   90.00
_cell.angle_gamma   90.00
#
_symmetry.space_group_name_H-M   'P 1'
#
loop_
_entity.id
_entity.type
_entity.pdbx_description
1 polymer ?
#
loop_
_entity_poly.entity_id
_entity_poly.type
_entity_poly.pdbx_seq_one_letter_code
_entity_poly.pdbx_strand_id
1 'polypeptide(L)'
;MERHDTSPRLDWWRNFLLHNAFVPGLFRFINIGFTSATLAIAIRLYVVLKQQAAADSVGSSPLVAIIFGPPTLLHVGWQIYLEYFGKPIGLWAVRNKLLYSLVDLVFICMWSAELSLSFDNYLTSSLVCVADINPFAGLETQSPLTDPAKKPIICRLQGTLIGLVFVSLIAYVIVLVLSLFRIFVRVSGPRTKGTYA
;
A
#
# COMPACT_ATOMS: atom_id res chain seq x y z
N MET A 1 -3.34 43.92 12.44
CA MET A 1 -3.00 42.71 13.22
C MET A 1 -4.19 41.77 13.14
N GLU A 2 -4.30 40.98 12.06
CA GLU A 2 -5.35 39.96 11.95
C GLU A 2 -4.78 38.63 12.45
N ARG A 3 -5.29 38.19 13.60
CA ARG A 3 -5.04 36.87 14.16
C ARG A 3 -5.90 35.88 13.37
N HIS A 4 -5.28 35.19 12.42
CA HIS A 4 -5.91 34.08 11.72
C HIS A 4 -6.33 33.02 12.76
N ASP A 5 -7.64 32.84 12.91
CA ASP A 5 -8.27 31.83 13.75
C ASP A 5 -7.93 30.43 13.18
N THR A 6 -6.87 29.81 13.69
CA THR A 6 -6.56 28.42 13.35
C THR A 6 -7.56 27.52 14.06
N SER A 7 -8.37 26.79 13.28
CA SER A 7 -9.39 25.89 13.83
C SER A 7 -8.79 24.96 14.91
N PRO A 8 -9.48 24.72 16.04
CA PRO A 8 -8.94 23.95 17.17
C PRO A 8 -8.57 22.51 16.81
N ARG A 9 -9.17 21.95 15.74
CA ARG A 9 -8.77 20.65 15.18
C ARG A 9 -7.38 20.71 14.55
N LEU A 10 -7.05 21.78 13.84
CA LEU A 10 -5.77 21.95 13.15
C LEU A 10 -4.61 22.05 14.17
N ASP A 11 -4.83 22.70 15.30
CA ASP A 11 -3.84 22.82 16.37
C ASP A 11 -3.61 21.50 17.13
N TRP A 12 -4.68 20.71 17.34
CA TRP A 12 -4.55 19.33 17.85
C TRP A 12 -3.77 18.43 16.89
N TRP A 13 -4.08 18.48 15.59
CA TRP A 13 -3.34 17.74 14.56
C TRP A 13 -1.88 18.19 14.49
N ARG A 14 -1.60 19.50 14.57
CA ARG A 14 -0.23 20.05 14.65
C ARG A 14 0.52 19.46 15.84
N ASN A 15 -0.07 19.50 17.04
CA ASN A 15 0.59 19.06 18.26
C ASN A 15 0.80 17.54 18.27
N PHE A 16 -0.20 16.77 17.82
CA PHE A 16 -0.10 15.30 17.74
C PHE A 16 0.92 14.83 16.68
N LEU A 17 0.97 15.47 15.51
CA LEU A 17 1.90 15.10 14.41
C LEU A 17 3.34 15.59 14.61
N LEU A 18 3.53 16.72 15.29
CA LEU A 18 4.85 17.30 15.55
C LEU A 18 5.53 16.69 16.78
N HIS A 19 4.78 16.27 17.80
CA HIS A 19 5.40 15.78 19.04
C HIS A 19 5.74 14.28 18.99
N ASN A 20 4.98 13.47 18.23
CA ASN A 20 5.20 12.02 18.18
C ASN A 20 5.82 11.57 16.85
N ALA A 21 7.15 11.46 16.82
CA ALA A 21 7.90 10.82 15.74
C ALA A 21 7.41 9.38 15.45
N PHE A 22 6.81 8.71 16.43
CA PHE A 22 6.31 7.32 16.36
C PHE A 22 5.17 7.08 15.37
N VAL A 23 4.32 8.07 15.09
CA VAL A 23 3.07 7.85 14.34
C VAL A 23 3.30 7.32 12.91
N PRO A 24 4.07 7.98 12.04
CA PRO A 24 4.36 7.43 10.70
C PRO A 24 5.28 6.20 10.73
N GLY A 25 6.07 6.01 11.79
CA GLY A 25 6.79 4.75 12.00
C GLY A 25 5.82 3.57 12.13
N LEU A 26 4.78 3.70 12.97
CA LEU A 26 3.76 2.68 13.17
C LEU A 26 3.05 2.32 11.86
N PHE A 27 2.63 3.31 11.07
CA PHE A 27 1.98 3.04 9.78
C PHE A 27 2.91 2.33 8.79
N ARG A 28 4.22 2.64 8.80
CA ARG A 28 5.21 1.91 7.99
C ARG A 28 5.37 0.45 8.44
N PHE A 29 5.36 0.17 9.75
CA PHE A 29 5.38 -1.21 10.26
C PHE A 29 4.14 -2.00 9.87
N ILE A 30 2.96 -1.38 9.97
CA ILE A 30 1.71 -1.97 9.47
C ILE A 30 1.88 -2.34 7.98
N ASN A 31 2.42 -1.42 7.19
CA ASN A 31 2.60 -1.62 5.76
C ASN A 31 3.54 -2.81 5.44
N ILE A 32 4.63 -3.00 6.20
CA ILE A 32 5.47 -4.20 6.08
C ILE A 32 4.68 -5.46 6.40
N GLY A 33 3.92 -5.45 7.50
CA GLY A 33 3.08 -6.57 7.91
C GLY A 33 2.11 -6.98 6.80
N PHE A 34 1.31 -6.03 6.30
CA PHE A 34 0.34 -6.29 5.25
C PHE A 34 0.97 -6.63 3.90
N THR A 35 2.09 -6.01 3.54
CA THR A 35 2.84 -6.37 2.32
C THR A 35 3.38 -7.80 2.40
N SER A 36 3.94 -8.20 3.55
CA SER A 36 4.45 -9.56 3.75
C SER A 36 3.34 -10.61 3.72
N ALA A 37 2.18 -10.30 4.33
CA ALA A 37 0.99 -11.13 4.24
C ALA A 37 0.48 -11.23 2.80
N THR A 38 0.46 -10.11 2.06
CA THR A 38 0.08 -10.06 0.63
C THR A 38 0.98 -11.00 -0.17
N LEU A 39 2.29 -10.91 0.01
CA LEU A 39 3.26 -11.76 -0.68
C LEU A 39 3.05 -13.24 -0.36
N ALA A 40 2.82 -13.59 0.92
CA ALA A 40 2.57 -14.96 1.33
C ALA A 40 1.27 -15.53 0.71
N ILE A 41 0.19 -14.74 0.68
CA ILE A 41 -1.08 -15.13 0.07
C ILE A 41 -0.94 -15.23 -1.45
N ALA A 42 -0.24 -14.30 -2.09
CA ALA A 42 0.01 -14.31 -3.54
C ALA A 42 0.80 -15.56 -3.97
N ILE A 43 1.87 -15.91 -3.25
CA ILE A 43 2.64 -17.15 -3.49
C ILE A 43 1.75 -18.38 -3.31
N ARG A 44 0.98 -18.45 -2.22
CA ARG A 44 0.08 -19.58 -1.97
C ARG A 44 -0.96 -19.73 -3.08
N LEU A 45 -1.57 -18.62 -3.49
CA LEU A 45 -2.56 -18.59 -4.57
C LEU A 45 -1.93 -19.05 -5.89
N TYR A 46 -0.75 -18.54 -6.24
CA TYR A 46 -0.02 -18.94 -7.43
C TYR A 46 0.31 -20.45 -7.45
N VAL A 47 0.77 -21.00 -6.32
CA VAL A 47 1.05 -22.46 -6.21
C VAL A 47 -0.21 -23.29 -6.38
N VAL A 48 -1.32 -22.90 -5.74
CA VAL A 48 -2.59 -23.62 -5.86
C VAL A 48 -3.12 -23.59 -7.30
N LEU A 49 -3.04 -22.44 -7.97
CA LEU A 49 -3.45 -22.30 -9.37
C LEU A 49 -2.61 -23.16 -10.31
N LYS A 50 -1.28 -23.18 -10.09
CA LYS A 50 -0.35 -24.00 -10.87
C LYS A 50 -0.61 -25.51 -10.70
N GLN A 51 -0.95 -25.95 -9.49
CA GLN A 51 -1.27 -27.36 -9.21
C GLN A 51 -2.56 -27.82 -9.90
N GLN A 52 -3.50 -26.91 -10.15
CA GLN A 52 -4.79 -27.21 -10.75
C GLN A 52 -4.79 -27.08 -12.28
N ALA A 53 -3.62 -26.92 -12.91
CA ALA A 53 -3.45 -26.62 -14.34
C ALA A 53 -4.29 -25.43 -14.84
N ALA A 54 -4.73 -24.56 -13.91
CA ALA A 54 -5.64 -23.44 -14.16
C ALA A 54 -4.92 -22.09 -13.97
N ALA A 55 -3.60 -22.06 -14.22
CA ALA A 55 -2.77 -20.87 -14.07
C ALA A 55 -3.28 -19.70 -14.94
N ASP A 56 -3.84 -20.00 -16.11
CA ASP A 56 -4.37 -19.00 -17.04
C ASP A 56 -5.83 -18.60 -16.77
N SER A 57 -6.52 -19.29 -15.86
CA SER A 57 -7.97 -19.10 -15.63
C SER A 57 -8.31 -17.96 -14.63
N VAL A 58 -7.34 -17.53 -13.83
CA VAL A 58 -7.55 -16.61 -12.70
C VAL A 58 -6.78 -15.28 -12.90
N GLY A 59 -6.12 -15.13 -14.05
CA GLY A 59 -5.38 -13.93 -14.46
C GLY A 59 -4.05 -13.71 -13.71
N SER A 60 -3.36 -12.61 -14.02
CA SER A 60 -1.95 -12.38 -13.63
C SER A 60 -1.72 -11.66 -12.29
N SER A 61 -2.75 -11.21 -11.56
CA SER A 61 -2.61 -10.49 -10.28
C SER A 61 -1.69 -11.18 -9.26
N PRO A 62 -1.81 -12.50 -8.96
CA PRO A 62 -0.92 -13.14 -7.99
C PRO A 62 0.56 -13.04 -8.37
N LEU A 63 0.87 -13.03 -9.68
CA LEU A 63 2.23 -12.91 -10.19
C LEU A 63 2.75 -11.47 -10.05
N VAL A 64 1.91 -10.47 -10.35
CA VAL A 64 2.25 -9.06 -10.20
C VAL A 64 2.49 -8.71 -8.72
N ALA A 65 1.66 -9.20 -7.80
CA ALA A 65 1.88 -9.07 -6.36
C ALA A 65 3.22 -9.69 -5.90
N ILE A 66 3.63 -10.84 -6.47
CA ILE A 66 4.93 -11.47 -6.18
C ILE A 66 6.10 -10.58 -6.67
N ILE A 67 5.95 -9.89 -7.80
CA ILE A 67 6.97 -9.00 -8.35
C ILE A 67 7.06 -7.70 -7.55
N PHE A 68 5.92 -7.11 -7.16
CA PHE A 68 5.87 -5.84 -6.43
C PHE A 68 6.23 -5.97 -4.95
N GLY A 69 5.97 -7.13 -4.34
CA GLY A 69 6.23 -7.36 -2.91
C GLY A 69 7.68 -7.08 -2.46
N PRO A 70 8.71 -7.71 -3.05
CA PRO A 70 10.09 -7.55 -2.59
C PRO A 70 10.63 -6.12 -2.68
N PRO A 71 10.49 -5.39 -3.81
CA PRO A 71 10.89 -3.98 -3.88
C PRO A 71 10.16 -3.10 -2.86
N THR A 72 8.88 -3.38 -2.61
CA THR A 72 8.07 -2.67 -1.61
C THR A 72 8.63 -2.89 -0.20
N LEU A 73 8.94 -4.14 0.17
CA LEU A 73 9.52 -4.45 1.48
C LEU A 73 10.89 -3.79 1.68
N LEU A 74 11.74 -3.79 0.65
CA LEU A 74 13.03 -3.11 0.69
C LEU A 74 12.88 -1.60 0.86
N HIS A 75 11.95 -0.99 0.12
CA HIS A 75 11.67 0.45 0.21
C HIS A 75 11.19 0.85 1.61
N VAL A 76 10.17 0.18 2.15
CA VAL A 76 9.64 0.51 3.49
C VAL A 76 10.67 0.20 4.57
N GLY A 77 11.38 -0.92 4.46
CA GLY A 77 12.47 -1.27 5.37
C GLY A 77 13.58 -0.22 5.39
N TRP A 78 13.96 0.28 4.20
CA TRP A 78 14.92 1.37 4.08
C TRP A 78 14.43 2.67 4.73
N GLN A 79 13.15 3.02 4.56
CA GLN A 79 12.57 4.18 5.23
C GLN A 79 12.58 4.08 6.74
N ILE A 80 12.26 2.91 7.29
CA ILE A 80 12.32 2.67 8.74
C ILE A 80 13.78 2.75 9.21
N TYR A 81 14.71 2.12 8.50
CA TYR A 81 16.13 2.18 8.84
C TYR A 81 16.63 3.62 8.91
N LEU A 82 16.30 4.45 7.91
CA LEU A 82 16.69 5.86 7.90
C LEU A 82 16.01 6.70 9.01
N GLU A 83 14.78 6.37 9.41
CA GLU A 83 14.08 7.09 10.48
C GLU A 83 14.70 6.80 11.85
N TYR A 84 15.04 5.54 12.14
CA TYR A 84 15.52 5.11 13.46
C TYR A 84 17.05 5.15 13.62
N PHE A 85 17.80 4.85 12.56
CA PHE A 85 19.28 4.78 12.59
C PHE A 85 19.95 5.91 11.81
N GLY A 86 19.20 6.72 11.06
CA GLY A 86 19.76 7.84 10.30
C GLY A 86 20.18 9.03 11.17
N LYS A 87 20.99 9.93 10.58
CA LYS A 87 21.31 11.23 11.19
C LYS A 87 20.03 11.93 11.66
N PRO A 88 20.03 12.60 12.84
CA PRO A 88 18.85 13.28 13.35
C PRO A 88 18.25 14.18 12.26
N ILE A 89 16.93 14.07 12.08
CA ILE A 89 16.12 14.50 10.93
C ILE A 89 16.28 16.00 10.56
N GLY A 90 16.98 16.77 11.39
CA GLY A 90 17.34 18.18 11.20
C GLY A 90 18.48 18.47 10.20
N LEU A 91 19.33 17.50 9.85
CA LEU A 91 20.47 17.69 8.91
C LEU A 91 20.19 17.29 7.46
N TRP A 92 19.02 16.71 7.17
CA TRP A 92 18.66 16.31 5.80
C TRP A 92 18.17 17.51 4.98
N ALA A 93 18.75 17.67 3.79
CA ALA A 93 18.24 18.62 2.80
C ALA A 93 16.76 18.32 2.50
N VAL A 94 15.92 19.36 2.46
CA VAL A 94 14.49 19.26 2.13
C VAL A 94 14.26 18.49 0.81
N ARG A 95 15.19 18.67 -0.15
CA ARG A 95 15.20 17.96 -1.43
C ARG A 95 15.17 16.44 -1.29
N ASN A 96 15.96 15.87 -0.39
CA ASN A 96 16.03 14.42 -0.21
C ASN A 96 14.73 13.87 0.40
N LYS A 97 14.09 14.64 1.29
CA LYS A 97 12.78 14.28 1.85
C LYS A 97 11.69 14.27 0.78
N LEU A 98 11.70 15.27 -0.11
CA LEU A 98 10.77 15.34 -1.23
C LEU A 98 10.94 14.17 -2.20
N LEU A 99 12.19 13.79 -2.51
CA LEU A 99 12.48 12.63 -3.37
C LEU A 99 11.94 11.32 -2.78
N TYR A 100 12.06 11.09 -1.47
CA TYR A 100 11.46 9.90 -0.86
C TYR A 100 9.94 9.87 -0.96
N SER A 101 9.27 11.01 -0.77
CA SER A 101 7.82 11.10 -0.97
C SER A 101 7.40 10.86 -2.42
N LEU A 102 8.24 11.21 -3.40
CA LEU A 102 7.99 10.87 -4.81
C LEU A 102 8.11 9.36 -5.05
N VAL A 103 9.09 8.69 -4.41
CA VAL A 103 9.20 7.22 -4.48
C VAL A 103 7.98 6.57 -3.82
N ASP A 104 7.48 7.08 -2.69
CA ASP A 104 6.23 6.60 -2.08
C ASP A 104 5.05 6.67 -3.06
N LEU A 105 4.95 7.75 -3.83
CA LEU A 105 3.91 7.90 -4.84
C LEU A 105 4.01 6.84 -5.94
N VAL A 106 5.21 6.47 -6.38
CA VAL A 106 5.41 5.39 -7.36
C VAL A 106 4.88 4.06 -6.82
N PHE A 107 5.16 3.74 -5.56
CA PHE A 107 4.60 2.53 -4.93
C PHE A 107 3.08 2.63 -4.79
N ILE A 108 2.51 3.78 -4.44
CA ILE A 108 1.05 3.98 -4.42
C ILE A 108 0.43 3.68 -5.79
N CYS A 109 1.01 4.20 -6.87
CA CYS A 109 0.52 3.93 -8.22
C CYS A 109 0.61 2.43 -8.57
N MET A 110 1.74 1.80 -8.23
CA MET A 110 1.99 0.37 -8.45
C MET A 110 0.97 -0.51 -7.71
N TRP A 111 0.73 -0.25 -6.43
CA TRP A 111 -0.26 -0.97 -5.61
C TRP A 111 -1.71 -0.67 -6.01
N SER A 112 -1.98 0.54 -6.52
CA SER A 112 -3.30 0.89 -7.10
C SER A 112 -3.58 0.09 -8.37
N ALA A 113 -2.58 -0.05 -9.24
CA ALA A 113 -2.69 -0.87 -10.44
C ALA A 113 -2.91 -2.36 -10.09
N GLU A 114 -2.18 -2.87 -9.09
CA GLU A 114 -2.38 -4.24 -8.60
C GLU A 114 -3.75 -4.47 -7.99
N LEU A 115 -4.28 -3.50 -7.24
CA LEU A 115 -5.63 -3.56 -6.69
C LEU A 115 -6.68 -3.62 -7.82
N SER A 116 -6.53 -2.76 -8.83
CA SER A 116 -7.42 -2.75 -9.99
C SER A 116 -7.39 -4.08 -10.73
N LEU A 117 -6.20 -4.65 -10.93
CA LEU A 117 -6.03 -5.96 -11.57
C LEU A 117 -6.61 -7.09 -10.73
N SER A 118 -6.45 -7.03 -9.40
CA SER A 118 -7.04 -8.01 -8.47
C SER A 118 -8.56 -8.00 -8.54
N PHE A 119 -9.18 -6.82 -8.61
CA PHE A 119 -10.63 -6.69 -8.79
C PHE A 119 -11.07 -7.22 -10.14
N ASP A 120 -10.41 -6.84 -11.23
CA ASP A 120 -10.75 -7.32 -12.57
C ASP A 120 -10.67 -8.86 -12.64
N ASN A 121 -9.59 -9.45 -12.11
CA ASN A 121 -9.44 -10.90 -12.03
C ASN A 121 -10.54 -11.55 -11.17
N TYR A 122 -10.97 -10.92 -10.08
CA TYR A 122 -12.01 -11.50 -9.21
C TYR A 122 -13.40 -11.45 -9.84
N LEU A 123 -13.70 -10.38 -10.59
CA LEU A 123 -14.98 -10.18 -11.26
C LEU A 123 -15.10 -10.96 -12.58
N THR A 124 -14.00 -11.05 -13.32
CA THR A 124 -13.96 -11.55 -14.70
C THR A 124 -13.39 -12.98 -14.80
N SER A 125 -12.86 -13.56 -13.71
CA SER A 125 -12.30 -14.92 -13.77
C SER A 125 -13.34 -15.95 -14.19
N SER A 126 -12.90 -16.89 -15.03
CA SER A 126 -13.67 -18.08 -15.44
C SER A 126 -14.00 -19.03 -14.29
N LEU A 127 -13.38 -18.86 -13.11
CA LEU A 127 -13.70 -19.60 -11.91
C LEU A 127 -15.04 -19.19 -11.27
N VAL A 128 -15.61 -18.05 -11.70
CA VAL A 128 -16.85 -17.44 -11.20
C VAL A 128 -16.87 -17.41 -9.67
N CYS A 129 -16.09 -16.50 -9.09
CA CYS A 129 -16.05 -16.28 -7.64
C CYS A 129 -17.19 -15.38 -7.13
N VAL A 130 -17.80 -14.57 -8.00
CA VAL A 130 -19.02 -13.81 -7.74
C VAL A 130 -19.98 -14.05 -8.88
N ALA A 131 -21.11 -14.72 -8.64
CA ALA A 131 -22.05 -15.06 -9.70
C ALA A 131 -22.89 -13.85 -10.17
N ASP A 132 -23.21 -12.92 -9.27
CA ASP A 132 -24.20 -11.86 -9.54
C ASP A 132 -23.74 -10.81 -10.57
N ILE A 133 -22.43 -10.57 -10.68
CA ILE A 133 -21.84 -9.51 -11.52
C ILE A 133 -20.84 -10.04 -12.55
N ASN A 134 -20.55 -11.35 -12.54
CA ASN A 134 -19.60 -11.93 -13.49
C ASN A 134 -20.31 -12.16 -14.84
N PRO A 135 -19.79 -11.56 -15.93
CA PRO A 135 -20.40 -11.69 -17.26
C PRO A 135 -20.40 -13.12 -17.83
N PHE A 136 -19.61 -14.03 -17.24
CA PHE A 136 -19.50 -15.44 -17.62
C PHE A 136 -20.33 -16.38 -16.73
N ALA A 137 -21.08 -15.87 -15.75
CA ALA A 137 -21.85 -16.70 -14.80
C ALA A 137 -22.90 -17.61 -15.47
N GLY A 138 -23.31 -17.32 -16.71
CA GLY A 138 -24.25 -18.13 -17.50
C GLY A 138 -23.62 -19.01 -18.59
N LEU A 139 -22.29 -18.96 -18.77
CA LEU A 139 -21.56 -19.75 -19.78
C LEU A 139 -20.87 -21.01 -19.20
N GLU A 140 -21.23 -21.44 -17.99
CA GLU A 140 -20.61 -22.56 -17.27
C GLU A 140 -20.51 -23.84 -18.13
N THR A 141 -19.36 -24.01 -18.77
CA THR A 141 -18.99 -25.24 -19.46
C THR A 141 -17.80 -25.83 -18.71
N GLN A 142 -18.09 -26.56 -17.63
CA GLN A 142 -17.12 -27.22 -16.75
C GLN A 142 -16.09 -26.30 -16.06
N SER A 143 -15.90 -26.51 -14.76
CA SER A 143 -14.84 -25.82 -14.01
C SER A 143 -13.47 -26.10 -14.67
N PRO A 144 -12.64 -25.08 -14.98
CA PRO A 144 -11.31 -25.30 -15.56
C PRO A 144 -10.31 -25.92 -14.57
N LEU A 145 -10.76 -26.25 -13.35
CA LEU A 145 -9.95 -26.91 -12.32
C LEU A 145 -10.00 -28.41 -12.50
N THR A 146 -8.85 -29.06 -12.28
CA THR A 146 -8.76 -30.51 -12.12
C THR A 146 -9.59 -31.01 -10.92
N ASP A 147 -9.64 -30.25 -9.82
CA ASP A 147 -10.46 -30.53 -8.63
C ASP A 147 -11.44 -29.38 -8.33
N PRO A 148 -12.75 -29.53 -8.61
CA PRO A 148 -13.74 -28.49 -8.38
C PRO A 148 -13.94 -28.16 -6.88
N ALA A 149 -13.54 -29.03 -5.95
CA ALA A 149 -13.61 -28.75 -4.51
C ALA A 149 -12.64 -27.64 -4.07
N LYS A 150 -11.68 -27.26 -4.92
CA LYS A 150 -10.72 -26.18 -4.64
C LYS A 150 -11.22 -24.78 -5.04
N LYS A 151 -12.31 -24.67 -5.79
CA LYS A 151 -12.93 -23.38 -6.14
C LYS A 151 -13.15 -22.45 -4.92
N PRO A 152 -13.78 -22.88 -3.80
CA PRO A 152 -14.05 -21.98 -2.67
C PRO A 152 -12.78 -21.49 -1.96
N ILE A 153 -11.73 -22.31 -1.88
CA ILE A 153 -10.46 -21.88 -1.26
C ILE A 153 -9.74 -20.84 -2.13
N ILE A 154 -9.79 -20.98 -3.46
CA ILE A 154 -9.19 -20.02 -4.40
C ILE A 154 -9.91 -18.68 -4.35
N CYS A 155 -11.25 -18.69 -4.41
CA CYS A 155 -12.04 -17.47 -4.32
C CYS A 155 -11.81 -16.73 -2.98
N ARG A 156 -11.69 -17.46 -1.88
CA ARG A 156 -11.35 -16.86 -0.58
C ARG A 156 -9.94 -16.27 -0.57
N LEU A 157 -8.96 -16.93 -1.20
CA LEU A 157 -7.60 -16.40 -1.31
C LEU A 157 -7.54 -15.11 -2.15
N GLN A 158 -8.29 -15.04 -3.26
CA GLN A 158 -8.40 -13.82 -4.06
C GLN A 158 -9.05 -12.67 -3.27
N GLY A 159 -10.15 -12.94 -2.55
CA GLY A 159 -10.79 -11.94 -1.69
C GLY A 159 -9.85 -11.44 -0.59
N THR A 160 -9.09 -12.33 0.03
CA THR A 160 -8.04 -11.95 1.00
C THR A 160 -6.95 -11.11 0.35
N LEU A 161 -6.49 -11.47 -0.86
CA LEU A 161 -5.49 -10.70 -1.59
C LEU A 161 -5.96 -9.26 -1.83
N ILE A 162 -7.19 -9.08 -2.34
CA ILE A 162 -7.80 -7.76 -2.55
C ILE A 162 -7.83 -6.95 -1.26
N GLY A 163 -8.30 -7.56 -0.16
CA GLY A 163 -8.38 -6.90 1.14
C GLY A 163 -7.02 -6.46 1.67
N LEU A 164 -6.00 -7.31 1.55
CA LEU A 164 -4.64 -6.99 2.00
C LEU A 164 -4.02 -5.86 1.16
N VAL A 165 -4.17 -5.91 -0.17
CA VAL A 165 -3.69 -4.87 -1.09
C VAL A 165 -4.39 -3.53 -0.80
N PHE A 166 -5.70 -3.54 -0.56
CA PHE A 166 -6.48 -2.35 -0.23
C PHE A 166 -6.01 -1.67 1.06
N VAL A 167 -5.82 -2.45 2.14
CA VAL A 167 -5.33 -1.91 3.42
C VAL A 167 -3.91 -1.37 3.28
N SER A 168 -3.05 -2.06 2.52
CA SER A 168 -1.67 -1.60 2.24
C SER A 168 -1.67 -0.26 1.49
N LEU A 169 -2.56 -0.11 0.50
CA LEU A 169 -2.71 1.13 -0.25
C LEU A 169 -3.18 2.28 0.64
N ILE A 170 -4.16 2.07 1.52
CA ILE A 170 -4.60 3.07 2.50
C ILE A 170 -3.45 3.47 3.42
N ALA A 171 -2.70 2.50 3.94
CA ALA A 171 -1.55 2.78 4.80
C ALA A 171 -0.50 3.65 4.09
N TYR A 172 -0.19 3.35 2.83
CA TYR A 172 0.69 4.17 2.00
C TYR A 172 0.18 5.60 1.80
N VAL A 173 -1.12 5.77 1.49
CA VAL A 173 -1.74 7.09 1.32
C VAL A 173 -1.63 7.90 2.62
N ILE A 174 -1.90 7.29 3.77
CA ILE A 174 -1.75 7.94 5.08
C ILE A 174 -0.29 8.37 5.27
N VAL A 175 0.69 7.49 5.06
CA VAL A 175 2.12 7.80 5.21
C VAL A 175 2.56 8.96 4.30
N LEU A 176 2.10 8.98 3.05
CA LEU A 176 2.37 10.07 2.11
C LEU A 176 1.80 11.40 2.63
N VAL A 177 0.53 11.41 3.04
CA VAL A 177 -0.14 12.59 3.58
C VAL A 177 0.60 13.13 4.81
N LEU A 178 0.98 12.25 5.75
CA LEU A 178 1.73 12.65 6.93
C LEU A 178 3.12 13.21 6.59
N SER A 179 3.79 12.61 5.62
CA SER A 179 5.11 13.05 5.14
C SER A 179 5.03 14.44 4.51
N LEU A 180 4.03 14.70 3.67
CA LEU A 180 3.79 16.00 3.05
C LEU A 180 3.47 17.09 4.08
N PHE A 181 2.58 16.80 5.04
CA PHE A 181 2.24 17.75 6.10
C PHE A 181 3.48 18.14 6.92
N ARG A 182 4.33 17.18 7.30
CA ARG A 182 5.58 17.46 8.03
C ARG A 182 6.53 18.35 7.23
N ILE A 183 6.67 18.11 5.92
CA ILE A 183 7.50 18.94 5.03
C ILE A 183 6.93 20.36 4.96
N PHE A 184 5.62 20.49 4.73
CA PHE A 184 4.95 21.79 4.60
C PHE A 184 5.10 22.66 5.85
N VAL A 185 4.86 22.09 7.03
CA VAL A 185 5.01 22.80 8.31
C VAL A 185 6.47 23.22 8.54
N ARG A 186 7.43 22.35 8.18
CA ARG A 186 8.86 22.67 8.32
C ARG A 186 9.32 23.78 7.38
N VAL A 187 8.75 23.88 6.19
CA VAL A 187 9.04 24.92 5.19
C VAL A 187 8.34 26.24 5.53
N SER A 188 7.12 26.18 6.07
CA SER A 188 6.33 27.35 6.46
C SER A 188 6.73 27.95 7.82
N GLY A 189 7.54 27.26 8.61
CA GLY A 189 8.02 27.76 9.90
C GLY A 189 8.84 29.06 9.76
N PRO A 190 8.83 29.96 10.76
CA PRO A 190 9.52 31.24 10.66
C PRO A 190 10.99 31.02 10.32
N ARG A 191 11.45 31.59 9.20
CA ARG A 191 12.89 31.82 9.01
C ARG A 191 13.30 32.76 10.13
N THR A 192 13.96 32.24 11.17
CA THR A 192 14.78 33.08 12.03
C THR A 192 15.78 33.76 11.09
N LYS A 193 15.49 35.02 10.74
CA LYS A 193 16.45 35.89 10.09
C LYS A 193 17.66 35.89 11.02
N GLY A 194 18.76 35.34 10.56
CA GLY A 194 20.06 35.57 11.17
C GLY A 194 20.38 37.05 11.03
N THR A 195 20.00 37.81 12.05
CA THR A 195 20.61 39.11 12.35
C THR A 195 21.82 38.80 13.21
N TYR A 196 23.01 38.85 12.63
CA TYR A 196 24.29 39.29 13.21
C TYR A 196 25.18 39.56 11.97
N ALA A 197 25.35 40.81 11.55
CA ALA A 197 26.31 41.79 12.07
C ALA A 197 27.75 41.28 11.91
#